data_AF-F5XLW6-F1
#
_entry.id   AF-F5XLW6-F1
#
_cell.length_a   1.000
_cell.length_b   1.000
_cell.length_c   1.000
_cell.angle_alpha   90.00
_cell.angle_beta   90.00
_cell.angle_gamma   90.00
#
_symmetry.space_group_name_H-M   'P 1'
#
loop_
_entity.id
_entity.type
_entity.pdbx_description
1 polymer ?
#
loop_
_entity_poly.entity_id
_entity_poly.type
_entity_poly.pdbx_seq_one_letter_code
_entity_poly.pdbx_strand_id
1 'polypeptide(L)'
;MSIPVPPLDWPHYGIGFIPAVKRAFQKYAKFDGRASRGEYWWWVLANAIVVFVFYGISLAILAASPATARGEFPPAATFPLVLLGLWALGTIVPNIAITIRRLHDAGYSGWFYLFNIVGLGIVTVILCAMPTSPNAAQYGPPAPEGYYPPQPGVLPSDPYGQQPNYGQQQGYGQPPQQGYGQQPPAPPQA
;
A
#
# COMPACT_ATOMS: atom_id res chain seq x y z
N MET A 1 -17.55 8.11 -14.62
CA MET A 1 -16.90 9.25 -13.94
C MET A 1 -15.55 8.75 -13.45
N SER A 2 -14.44 9.14 -14.08
CA SER A 2 -13.08 8.70 -13.67
C SER A 2 -12.70 9.43 -12.39
N ILE A 3 -12.34 8.68 -11.35
CA ILE A 3 -11.76 9.27 -10.14
C ILE A 3 -10.46 9.99 -10.59
N PRO A 4 -10.26 11.28 -10.28
CA PRO A 4 -9.04 11.98 -10.66
C PRO A 4 -7.81 11.23 -10.14
N VAL A 5 -6.64 11.39 -10.74
CA VAL A 5 -5.44 10.69 -10.23
C VAL A 5 -4.99 11.41 -8.95
N PRO A 6 -4.93 10.73 -7.79
CA PRO A 6 -4.49 11.36 -6.56
C PRO A 6 -2.98 11.61 -6.57
N PRO A 7 -2.50 12.56 -5.75
CA PRO A 7 -1.08 12.81 -5.59
C PRO A 7 -0.36 11.57 -5.03
N LEU A 8 0.97 11.53 -5.17
CA LEU A 8 1.76 10.31 -4.94
C LEU A 8 1.70 9.83 -3.48
N ASP A 9 1.62 10.76 -2.55
CA ASP A 9 1.49 10.62 -1.10
C ASP A 9 0.11 10.09 -0.66
N TRP A 10 -0.89 10.11 -1.53
CA TRP A 10 -2.23 9.59 -1.24
C TRP A 10 -2.49 8.20 -1.84
N PRO A 11 -3.31 7.33 -1.21
CA PRO A 11 -3.69 6.04 -1.79
C PRO A 11 -4.54 6.22 -3.04
N HIS A 12 -4.28 5.41 -4.08
CA HIS A 12 -5.08 5.43 -5.30
C HIS A 12 -6.11 4.30 -5.30
N TYR A 13 -7.35 4.62 -4.97
CA TYR A 13 -8.47 3.67 -5.06
C TYR A 13 -8.86 3.46 -6.53
N GLY A 14 -9.15 2.22 -6.92
CA GLY A 14 -9.48 1.88 -8.32
C GLY A 14 -8.32 1.95 -9.31
N ILE A 15 -7.07 1.92 -8.83
CA ILE A 15 -5.89 1.94 -9.70
C ILE A 15 -5.82 0.69 -10.59
N GLY A 16 -5.37 0.85 -11.83
CA GLY A 16 -5.06 -0.26 -12.75
C GLY A 16 -3.67 -0.86 -12.52
N PHE A 17 -3.37 -1.95 -13.24
CA PHE A 17 -2.12 -2.70 -13.08
C PHE A 17 -0.85 -1.86 -13.33
N ILE A 18 -0.70 -1.26 -14.51
CA ILE A 18 0.51 -0.51 -14.88
C ILE A 18 0.77 0.69 -13.96
N PRO A 19 -0.24 1.54 -13.63
CA PRO A 19 -0.04 2.64 -12.68
C PRO A 19 0.34 2.16 -11.27
N ALA A 20 -0.16 0.99 -10.82
CA ALA A 20 0.20 0.44 -9.52
C ALA A 20 1.67 0.03 -9.45
N VAL A 21 2.17 -0.66 -10.48
CA VAL A 21 3.60 -1.02 -10.59
C VAL A 21 4.47 0.22 -10.63
N LYS A 22 4.08 1.24 -11.42
CA LYS A 22 4.80 2.52 -11.47
C LYS A 22 4.85 3.20 -10.09
N ARG A 23 3.73 3.26 -9.37
CA ARG A 23 3.66 3.88 -8.03
C ARG A 23 4.47 3.10 -7.00
N ALA A 24 4.58 1.77 -7.11
CA ALA A 24 5.42 0.97 -6.23
C ALA A 24 6.90 1.35 -6.37
N PHE A 25 7.40 1.53 -7.60
CA PHE A 25 8.76 2.01 -7.85
C PHE A 25 8.95 3.50 -7.53
N GLN A 26 7.94 4.36 -7.75
CA GLN A 26 8.03 5.77 -7.34
C GLN A 26 8.06 5.93 -5.81
N LYS A 27 7.44 5.00 -5.08
CA LYS A 27 7.44 4.93 -3.61
C LYS A 27 8.38 3.83 -3.11
N TYR A 28 9.55 3.69 -3.75
CA TYR A 28 10.49 2.60 -3.56
C TYR A 28 10.86 2.38 -2.08
N ALA A 29 11.39 3.42 -1.43
CA ALA A 29 11.80 3.42 -0.02
C ALA A 29 10.91 4.33 0.84
N LYS A 30 9.64 4.50 0.45
CA LYS A 30 8.67 5.32 1.20
C LYS A 30 7.80 4.43 2.08
N PHE A 31 8.07 4.46 3.39
CA PHE A 31 7.40 3.63 4.40
C PHE A 31 6.23 4.35 5.08
N ASP A 32 6.21 5.68 5.06
CA ASP A 32 5.10 6.49 5.55
C ASP A 32 3.97 6.56 4.50
N GLY A 33 2.78 6.94 4.96
CA GLY A 33 1.61 7.05 4.11
C GLY A 33 0.81 5.76 4.03
N ARG A 34 -0.08 5.73 3.04
CA ARG A 34 -1.06 4.65 2.82
C ARG A 34 -0.93 4.07 1.41
N ALA A 35 -1.31 2.82 1.27
CA ALA A 35 -1.47 2.15 -0.02
C ALA A 35 -2.85 1.51 -0.08
N SER A 36 -3.58 1.76 -1.16
CA SER A 36 -4.89 1.13 -1.36
C SER A 36 -4.75 -0.39 -1.57
N ARG A 37 -5.87 -1.12 -1.41
CA ARG A 37 -5.92 -2.56 -1.76
C ARG A 37 -5.48 -2.81 -3.20
N GLY A 38 -5.88 -1.94 -4.14
CA GLY A 38 -5.50 -2.06 -5.54
C GLY A 38 -4.00 -1.86 -5.75
N GLU A 39 -3.39 -0.84 -5.12
CA GLU A 39 -1.94 -0.63 -5.19
C GLU A 39 -1.17 -1.86 -4.69
N TYR A 40 -1.61 -2.45 -3.57
CA TYR A 40 -0.98 -3.65 -3.00
C TYR A 40 -1.15 -4.90 -3.86
N TRP A 41 -2.39 -5.26 -4.22
CA TRP A 41 -2.65 -6.52 -4.93
C TRP A 41 -2.13 -6.53 -6.35
N TRP A 42 -2.11 -5.40 -7.06
CA TRP A 42 -1.47 -5.34 -8.37
C TRP A 42 0.05 -5.48 -8.29
N TRP A 43 0.67 -4.95 -7.23
CA TRP A 43 2.09 -5.15 -6.98
C TRP A 43 2.41 -6.61 -6.66
N VAL A 44 1.60 -7.27 -5.81
CA VAL A 44 1.72 -8.70 -5.52
C VAL A 44 1.58 -9.52 -6.81
N LEU A 45 0.58 -9.20 -7.64
CA LEU A 45 0.39 -9.87 -8.93
C LEU A 45 1.57 -9.66 -9.87
N ALA A 46 2.12 -8.46 -9.95
CA ALA A 46 3.28 -8.17 -10.79
C ALA A 46 4.50 -9.03 -10.38
N ASN A 47 4.77 -9.13 -9.07
CA ASN A 47 5.83 -9.99 -8.56
C ASN A 47 5.55 -11.47 -8.83
N ALA A 48 4.30 -11.91 -8.66
CA ALA A 48 3.91 -13.29 -8.97
C ALA A 48 4.14 -13.63 -10.44
N ILE A 49 3.75 -12.75 -11.38
CA ILE A 49 3.99 -12.94 -12.82
C ILE A 49 5.48 -13.06 -13.11
N VAL A 50 6.32 -12.18 -12.55
CA VAL A 50 7.77 -12.24 -12.73
C VAL A 50 8.33 -13.58 -12.26
N VAL A 51 7.95 -14.03 -11.06
CA VAL A 51 8.35 -15.33 -10.51
C VAL A 51 7.90 -16.46 -11.44
N PHE A 52 6.62 -16.49 -11.84
CA PHE A 52 6.08 -17.55 -12.70
C PHE A 52 6.77 -17.60 -14.06
N VAL A 53 7.07 -16.46 -14.68
CA VAL A 53 7.74 -16.40 -15.99
C VAL A 53 9.18 -16.92 -15.88
N PHE A 54 9.99 -16.38 -14.99
CA PHE A 54 11.40 -16.78 -14.90
C PHE A 54 11.56 -18.22 -14.42
N TYR A 55 10.79 -18.62 -13.40
CA TYR A 55 10.82 -19.99 -12.90
C TYR A 55 10.26 -20.97 -13.94
N GLY A 56 9.17 -20.62 -14.61
CA GLY A 56 8.58 -21.43 -15.68
C GLY A 56 9.54 -21.64 -16.86
N ILE A 57 10.26 -20.60 -17.29
CA ILE A 57 11.30 -20.73 -18.32
C ILE A 57 12.42 -21.65 -17.84
N SER A 58 12.90 -21.48 -16.59
CA SER A 58 13.92 -22.37 -16.01
C SER A 58 13.48 -23.83 -16.01
N LEU A 59 12.24 -24.11 -15.62
CA LEU A 59 11.67 -25.47 -15.61
C LEU A 59 11.51 -26.03 -17.03
N ALA A 60 11.10 -25.21 -18.00
CA ALA A 60 10.97 -25.63 -19.39
C ALA A 60 12.34 -26.04 -19.98
N ILE A 61 13.40 -25.27 -19.70
CA ILE A 61 14.77 -25.60 -20.11
C ILE A 61 15.23 -26.91 -19.44
N LEU A 62 14.96 -27.06 -18.13
CA LEU A 62 15.31 -28.26 -17.39
C LEU A 62 14.62 -29.50 -17.99
N ALA A 63 13.33 -29.41 -18.30
CA ALA A 63 12.55 -30.50 -18.88
C ALA A 63 13.00 -30.88 -20.30
N ALA A 64 13.47 -29.92 -21.09
CA ALA A 64 13.91 -30.16 -22.47
C ALA A 64 15.38 -30.61 -22.58
N SER A 65 16.18 -30.53 -21.51
CA SER A 65 17.62 -30.76 -21.57
C SER A 65 17.98 -32.24 -21.36
N PRO A 66 18.78 -32.85 -22.27
CA PRO A 66 19.29 -34.21 -22.07
C PRO A 66 20.32 -34.29 -20.93
N ALA A 67 20.92 -33.17 -20.51
CA ALA A 67 21.81 -33.12 -19.35
C ALA A 67 21.04 -33.45 -18.05
N THR A 68 19.78 -33.03 -17.96
CA THR A 68 18.90 -33.33 -16.82
C THR A 68 18.70 -34.83 -16.65
N ALA A 69 18.59 -35.58 -17.75
CA ALA A 69 18.47 -37.05 -17.71
C ALA A 69 19.73 -37.74 -17.16
N ARG A 70 20.88 -37.05 -17.17
CA ARG A 70 22.14 -37.52 -16.57
C ARG A 70 22.30 -37.05 -15.11
N GLY A 71 21.29 -36.40 -14.54
CA GLY A 71 21.35 -35.81 -13.20
C GLY A 71 22.12 -34.49 -13.14
N GLU A 72 22.43 -33.87 -14.27
CA GLU A 72 23.17 -32.60 -14.34
C GLU A 72 22.20 -31.41 -14.39
N PHE A 73 22.59 -30.28 -13.79
CA PHE A 73 21.84 -29.03 -13.94
C PHE A 73 22.29 -28.28 -15.21
N PRO A 74 21.42 -28.07 -16.22
CA PRO A 74 21.83 -27.42 -17.45
C PRO A 74 22.23 -25.96 -17.19
N PRO A 75 23.43 -25.50 -17.60
CA PRO A 75 23.85 -24.12 -17.39
C PRO A 75 22.84 -23.08 -17.90
N ALA A 76 22.16 -23.38 -19.01
CA ALA A 76 21.11 -22.54 -19.58
C ALA A 76 19.90 -22.31 -18.65
N ALA A 77 19.57 -23.27 -17.78
CA ALA A 77 18.49 -23.12 -16.80
C ALA A 77 18.88 -22.15 -15.67
N THR A 78 20.16 -21.88 -15.47
CA THR A 78 20.67 -20.96 -14.44
C THR A 78 20.37 -19.51 -14.79
N PHE A 79 20.39 -19.14 -16.07
CA PHE A 79 20.28 -17.75 -16.50
C PHE A 79 18.94 -17.09 -16.07
N PRO A 80 17.76 -17.69 -16.30
CA PRO A 80 16.49 -17.15 -15.80
C PRO A 80 16.46 -17.02 -14.26
N LEU A 81 17.09 -17.95 -13.54
CA LEU A 81 17.14 -17.92 -12.08
C LEU A 81 18.02 -16.79 -11.54
N VAL A 82 19.13 -16.47 -12.23
CA VAL A 82 19.96 -15.30 -11.89
C VAL A 82 19.18 -14.01 -12.05
N LEU A 83 18.43 -13.86 -13.15
CA LEU A 83 17.59 -12.69 -13.38
C LEU A 83 16.47 -12.57 -12.33
N LEU A 84 15.86 -13.70 -11.96
CA LEU A 84 14.89 -13.76 -10.87
C LEU A 84 15.51 -13.35 -9.54
N GLY A 85 16.74 -13.79 -9.25
CA GLY A 85 17.49 -13.39 -8.06
C GLY A 85 17.76 -11.89 -8.01
N LEU A 86 18.18 -11.29 -9.13
CA LEU A 86 18.39 -9.84 -9.24
C LEU A 86 17.08 -9.07 -9.05
N TRP A 87 15.97 -9.54 -9.62
CA TRP A 87 14.65 -8.96 -9.38
C TRP A 87 14.24 -9.05 -7.91
N ALA A 88 14.43 -10.22 -7.29
CA ALA A 88 14.10 -10.44 -5.88
C ALA A 88 14.87 -9.45 -4.99
N LEU A 89 16.18 -9.32 -5.20
CA LEU A 89 17.02 -8.36 -4.49
C LEU A 89 16.57 -6.90 -4.72
N GLY A 90 16.34 -6.53 -5.98
CA GLY A 90 15.90 -5.18 -6.34
C GLY A 90 14.51 -4.81 -5.81
N THR A 91 13.67 -5.80 -5.49
CA THR A 91 12.30 -5.57 -5.00
C THR A 91 12.11 -5.78 -3.51
N ILE A 92 13.15 -6.14 -2.74
CA ILE A 92 13.07 -6.28 -1.27
C ILE A 92 12.47 -5.02 -0.65
N VAL A 93 13.08 -3.87 -0.92
CA VAL A 93 12.69 -2.58 -0.34
C VAL A 93 11.24 -2.18 -0.71
N PRO A 94 10.83 -2.17 -1.99
CA PRO A 94 9.45 -1.79 -2.34
C PRO A 94 8.41 -2.80 -1.83
N ASN A 95 8.73 -4.09 -1.71
CA ASN A 95 7.86 -5.08 -1.09
C ASN A 95 7.57 -4.75 0.38
N ILE A 96 8.61 -4.41 1.15
CA ILE A 96 8.46 -3.98 2.54
C ILE A 96 7.66 -2.67 2.61
N ALA A 97 8.07 -1.67 1.81
CA ALA A 97 7.49 -0.33 1.81
C ALA A 97 5.99 -0.33 1.51
N ILE A 98 5.54 -1.05 0.47
CA ILE A 98 4.12 -1.12 0.14
C ILE A 98 3.32 -1.93 1.15
N THR A 99 3.91 -2.95 1.77
CA THR A 99 3.24 -3.77 2.79
C THR A 99 2.99 -2.94 4.05
N ILE A 100 3.97 -2.17 4.51
CA ILE A 100 3.83 -1.25 5.64
C ILE A 100 2.74 -0.20 5.35
N ARG A 101 2.80 0.46 4.18
CA ARG A 101 1.77 1.42 3.76
C ARG A 101 0.37 0.79 3.66
N ARG A 102 0.29 -0.49 3.32
CA ARG A 102 -0.99 -1.21 3.25
C ARG A 102 -1.51 -1.56 4.64
N LEU A 103 -0.64 -1.94 5.58
CA LEU A 103 -0.99 -2.14 6.98
C LEU A 103 -1.52 -0.85 7.60
N HIS A 104 -0.86 0.28 7.33
CA HIS A 104 -1.33 1.61 7.73
C HIS A 104 -2.72 1.94 7.17
N ASP A 105 -2.98 1.62 5.90
CA ASP A 105 -4.31 1.82 5.28
C ASP A 105 -5.39 0.92 5.91
N ALA A 106 -5.03 -0.28 6.38
CA ALA A 106 -5.90 -1.14 7.15
C ALA A 106 -6.01 -0.74 8.64
N GLY A 107 -5.29 0.30 9.08
CA GLY A 107 -5.31 0.81 10.46
C GLY A 107 -4.37 0.11 11.44
N TYR A 108 -3.46 -0.74 10.94
CA TYR A 108 -2.46 -1.45 11.75
C TYR A 108 -1.09 -0.77 11.66
N SER A 109 -0.26 -0.98 12.68
CA SER A 109 1.13 -0.51 12.66
C SER A 109 1.98 -1.28 11.65
N GLY A 110 2.97 -0.61 11.03
CA GLY A 110 3.96 -1.25 10.16
C GLY A 110 4.75 -2.39 10.81
N TRP A 111 4.84 -2.43 12.15
CA TRP A 111 5.49 -3.52 12.89
C TRP A 111 4.88 -4.90 12.65
N PHE A 112 3.61 -4.97 12.23
CA PHE A 112 2.96 -6.23 11.85
C PHE A 112 3.59 -6.88 10.59
N TYR A 113 4.50 -6.18 9.91
CA TYR A 113 5.34 -6.77 8.88
C TYR A 113 6.28 -7.87 9.44
N LEU A 114 6.73 -7.75 10.69
CA LEU A 114 7.66 -8.70 11.33
C LEU A 114 7.12 -10.13 11.39
N PHE A 115 5.80 -10.32 11.30
CA PHE A 115 5.21 -11.65 11.18
C PHE A 115 5.71 -12.44 9.97
N ASN A 116 6.11 -11.77 8.88
CA ASN A 116 6.75 -12.45 7.73
C ASN A 116 8.10 -13.08 8.10
N ILE A 117 8.83 -12.49 9.04
CA ILE A 117 10.19 -12.92 9.42
C ILE A 117 10.14 -14.13 10.35
N VAL A 118 9.15 -14.19 11.25
CA VAL A 118 8.97 -15.29 12.21
C VAL A 118 8.11 -16.46 11.69
N GLY A 119 7.80 -16.49 10.40
CA GLY A 119 7.02 -17.56 9.77
C GLY A 119 5.50 -17.42 9.89
N LEU A 120 4.99 -16.30 10.38
CA LEU A 120 3.56 -15.97 10.51
C LEU A 120 3.05 -15.05 9.39
N GLY A 121 3.67 -15.09 8.21
CA GLY A 121 3.36 -14.17 7.10
C GLY A 121 1.90 -14.17 6.64
N ILE A 122 1.17 -15.27 6.87
CA ILE A 122 -0.27 -15.35 6.59
C ILE A 122 -1.07 -14.28 7.36
N VAL A 123 -0.65 -13.93 8.58
CA VAL A 123 -1.29 -12.87 9.37
C VAL A 123 -1.16 -11.55 8.62
N THR A 124 0.05 -11.18 8.17
CA THR A 124 0.27 -9.96 7.40
C THR A 124 -0.58 -9.94 6.13
N VAL A 125 -0.68 -11.06 5.40
CA VAL A 125 -1.50 -11.16 4.19
C VAL A 125 -2.98 -10.92 4.50
N ILE A 126 -3.51 -11.53 5.56
CA ILE A 126 -4.90 -11.32 5.99
C ILE A 126 -5.14 -9.85 6.31
N LEU A 127 -4.25 -9.22 7.07
CA LEU A 127 -4.37 -7.79 7.41
C LEU A 127 -4.31 -6.90 6.16
N CYS A 128 -3.46 -7.24 5.18
CA CYS A 128 -3.39 -6.54 3.90
C CYS A 128 -4.63 -6.78 3.01
N ALA A 129 -5.46 -7.79 3.28
CA ALA A 129 -6.72 -8.05 2.57
C ALA A 129 -7.91 -7.25 3.13
N MET A 130 -7.85 -6.79 4.39
CA MET A 130 -8.94 -6.08 5.09
C MET A 130 -9.39 -4.78 4.38
N PRO A 131 -10.61 -4.27 4.58
CA PRO A 131 -10.97 -2.95 4.08
C PRO A 131 -10.12 -1.83 4.72
N THR A 132 -10.12 -0.64 4.10
CA THR A 132 -9.51 0.56 4.70
C THR A 132 -10.24 0.89 6.02
N SER A 133 -9.48 1.24 7.06
CA SER A 133 -10.02 1.52 8.40
C SER A 133 -10.20 3.04 8.63
N PRO A 134 -11.19 3.48 9.44
CA PRO A 134 -11.26 4.88 9.90
C PRO A 134 -9.98 5.35 10.60
N ASN A 135 -9.32 4.44 11.32
CA ASN A 135 -8.05 4.71 12.01
C ASN A 135 -6.88 4.94 11.03
N ALA A 136 -7.05 4.71 9.73
CA ALA A 136 -6.00 4.95 8.74
C ALA A 136 -5.65 6.44 8.58
N ALA A 137 -6.54 7.35 8.98
CA ALA A 137 -6.33 8.80 8.87
C ALA A 137 -5.06 9.29 9.59
N GLN A 138 -4.59 8.58 10.61
CA GLN A 138 -3.38 8.94 11.35
C GLN A 138 -2.07 8.71 10.57
N TYR A 139 -2.09 7.87 9.53
CA TYR A 139 -0.88 7.41 8.84
C TYR A 139 -0.59 8.16 7.53
N GLY A 140 -1.25 9.28 7.26
CA GLY A 140 -1.02 10.02 6.02
C GLY A 140 -1.57 11.44 6.04
N PRO A 141 -1.28 12.21 4.99
CA PRO A 141 -1.79 13.57 4.86
C PRO A 141 -3.32 13.59 4.74
N PRO A 142 -3.95 14.73 5.10
CA PRO A 142 -5.39 14.91 4.92
C PRO A 142 -5.81 14.67 3.47
N ALA A 143 -7.09 14.38 3.26
CA ALA A 143 -7.63 14.16 1.93
C ALA A 143 -7.40 15.40 1.03
N PRO A 144 -6.86 15.23 -0.20
CA PRO A 144 -6.81 16.31 -1.17
C PRO A 144 -8.21 16.85 -1.45
N GLU A 145 -8.32 18.15 -1.73
CA GLU A 145 -9.59 18.74 -2.15
C GLU A 145 -10.19 17.96 -3.34
N GLY A 146 -11.48 17.63 -3.24
CA GLY A 146 -12.18 16.84 -4.26
C GLY A 146 -11.85 15.34 -4.28
N TYR A 147 -11.04 14.84 -3.33
CA TYR A 147 -10.67 13.43 -3.25
C TYR A 147 -11.19 12.75 -1.98
N TYR A 148 -12.42 12.25 -2.03
CA TYR A 148 -13.02 11.51 -0.91
C TYR A 148 -12.85 9.99 -1.12
N PRO A 149 -12.25 9.26 -0.16
CA PRO A 149 -12.14 7.82 -0.27
C PRO A 149 -13.54 7.20 -0.14
N PRO A 150 -13.82 6.08 -0.82
CA PRO A 150 -15.05 5.31 -0.58
C PRO A 150 -15.09 4.89 0.90
N GLN A 151 -16.07 5.37 1.65
CA GLN A 151 -16.19 5.04 3.06
C GLN A 151 -16.66 3.59 3.25
N PRO A 152 -16.10 2.84 4.20
CA PRO A 152 -16.67 1.55 4.61
C PRO A 152 -18.08 1.78 5.19
N GLY A 153 -19.11 1.25 4.53
CA GLY A 153 -20.49 1.27 5.02
C GLY A 153 -21.39 2.39 4.52
N VAL A 154 -20.90 3.31 3.67
CA VAL A 154 -21.74 4.33 3.01
C VAL A 154 -22.03 3.87 1.59
N LEU A 155 -23.29 3.50 1.30
CA LEU A 155 -23.70 3.13 -0.06
C LEU A 155 -23.63 4.36 -0.99
N PRO A 156 -23.34 4.17 -2.30
CA PRO A 156 -23.21 5.27 -3.27
C PRO A 156 -24.48 6.11 -3.54
N SER A 157 -25.57 5.93 -2.79
CA SER A 157 -26.87 6.53 -3.10
C SER A 157 -27.05 7.98 -2.65
N ASP A 158 -26.08 8.58 -1.95
CA ASP A 158 -26.15 9.98 -1.53
C ASP A 158 -25.11 10.84 -2.28
N PRO A 159 -25.49 11.47 -3.41
CA PRO A 159 -24.56 12.28 -4.21
C PRO A 159 -24.10 13.58 -3.49
N TYR A 160 -24.76 13.97 -2.40
CA TYR A 160 -24.39 15.10 -1.52
C TYR A 160 -24.74 14.83 -0.05
N GLY A 161 -24.71 13.57 0.39
CA GLY A 161 -24.99 13.20 1.78
C GLY A 161 -24.11 13.98 2.75
N GLN A 162 -24.72 14.57 3.78
CA GLN A 162 -24.06 15.47 4.71
C GLN A 162 -22.75 14.85 5.22
N GLN A 163 -21.70 15.66 5.19
CA GLN A 163 -20.40 15.36 5.78
C GLN A 163 -20.59 14.87 7.22
N PRO A 164 -20.14 13.66 7.59
CA PRO A 164 -19.92 13.36 8.99
C PRO A 164 -18.90 14.37 9.50
N ASN A 165 -19.23 15.02 10.62
CA ASN A 165 -18.39 16.05 11.23
C ASN A 165 -17.06 15.45 11.72
N TYR A 166 -16.04 15.44 10.86
CA TYR A 166 -14.67 15.05 11.22
C TYR A 166 -14.01 16.02 12.22
N GLY A 167 -14.70 17.12 12.56
CA GLY A 167 -14.27 18.11 13.55
C GLY A 167 -14.62 17.78 15.00
N GLN A 168 -15.27 16.65 15.30
CA GLN A 168 -15.54 16.23 16.69
C GLN A 168 -15.09 14.79 16.94
N GLN A 169 -13.78 14.62 17.15
CA GLN A 169 -13.24 13.43 17.80
C GLN A 169 -13.66 13.45 19.28
N GLN A 170 -14.55 12.54 19.67
CA GLN A 170 -14.75 12.21 21.08
C GLN A 170 -13.53 11.44 21.60
N GLY A 171 -12.68 12.17 22.31
CA GLY A 171 -11.94 11.70 23.49
C GLY A 171 -10.92 10.57 23.30
N TYR A 172 -9.70 10.91 22.85
CA TYR A 172 -8.46 10.42 23.46
C TYR A 172 -7.39 11.53 23.42
N GLY A 173 -7.27 12.25 24.54
CA GLY A 173 -6.10 13.01 25.00
C GLY A 173 -5.35 13.93 24.01
N GLN A 174 -5.92 15.09 23.67
CA GLN A 174 -5.13 16.22 23.21
C GLN A 174 -4.55 16.96 24.43
N PRO A 175 -3.22 17.22 24.53
CA PRO A 175 -2.72 18.22 25.47
C PRO A 175 -3.22 19.60 25.03
N PRO A 176 -3.62 20.48 25.96
CA PRO A 176 -4.34 21.70 25.64
C PRO A 176 -3.47 22.65 24.80
N GLN A 177 -3.91 22.93 23.57
CA GLN A 177 -3.37 24.03 22.78
C GLN A 177 -3.94 25.34 23.32
N GLN A 178 -3.08 26.15 23.95
CA GLN A 178 -3.40 27.52 24.32
C GLN A 178 -3.68 28.32 23.05
N GLY A 179 -4.93 28.77 22.90
CA GLY A 179 -5.39 29.53 21.74
C GLY A 179 -4.74 30.90 21.69
N TYR A 180 -3.83 31.09 20.73
CA TYR A 180 -3.46 32.41 20.25
C TYR A 180 -4.59 32.96 19.38
N GLY A 181 -5.33 33.95 19.89
CA GLY A 181 -6.25 34.75 19.07
C GLY A 181 -7.63 35.00 19.67
N GLN A 182 -7.72 35.63 20.83
CA GLN A 182 -8.90 36.44 21.17
C GLN A 182 -8.44 37.86 21.51
N GLN A 183 -8.76 38.78 20.61
CA GLN A 183 -8.55 40.20 20.78
C GLN A 183 -9.53 40.70 21.86
N PRO A 184 -9.09 41.43 22.91
CA PRO A 184 -9.99 41.93 23.94
C PRO A 184 -11.04 42.91 23.35
N PRO A 185 -12.28 42.93 23.87
CA PRO A 185 -13.31 43.86 23.42
C PRO A 185 -12.89 45.32 23.66
N ALA A 186 -13.19 46.18 22.70
CA ALA A 186 -12.87 47.60 22.75
C ALA A 186 -13.59 48.30 23.94
N PRO A 187 -12.94 49.26 24.62
CA PRO A 187 -13.56 49.98 25.74
C PRO A 187 -14.75 50.84 25.26
N PRO A 188 -15.79 51.01 26.10
CA PRO A 188 -16.95 51.82 25.77
C PRO A 188 -16.57 53.28 25.56
N GLN A 189 -17.07 53.87 24.48
CA GLN A 189 -16.93 55.30 24.19
C GLN A 189 -17.78 56.08 25.19
N ALA A 190 -17.14 57.02 25.89
CA ALA A 190 -17.77 58.08 26.66
C ALA A 190 -17.56 59.41 25.94
#